data_AF-D7LKU1-F1
#
_entry.id   AF-D7LKU1-F1
#
_cell.length_a   1.000
_cell.length_b   1.000
_cell.length_c   1.000
_cell.angle_alpha   90.00
_cell.angle_beta   90.00
_cell.angle_gamma   90.00
#
_symmetry.space_group_name_H-M   'P 1'
#
loop_
_entity.id
_entity.type
_entity.pdbx_description
1 polymer ?
#
loop_
_entity_poly.entity_id
_entity_poly.type
_entity_poly.pdbx_seq_one_letter_code
_entity_poly.pdbx_strand_id
1 'polypeptide(L)'
;MNLMKEALRFICSSNFWRMALFWNIALLFSYFQLLKKSIFGSKSSSSSCSKSNHSHTPICVITGATSGLGKATAFALSRKGFYVVLGRSSHLLSKTLSDIKRQNENAQLKAFEVDISSFQSVFKFRNSLEQWLLDSDFHSSVQLLVNNAGILATSSRPTIEGFD
;
A
#
# COMPACT_ATOMS: atom_id res chain seq x y z
N MET A 1 47.18 -4.08 -25.31
CA MET A 1 47.74 -4.90 -24.21
C MET A 1 47.44 -4.34 -22.81
N ASN A 2 47.31 -3.02 -22.61
CA ASN A 2 47.03 -2.41 -21.29
C ASN A 2 45.58 -2.61 -20.81
N LEU A 3 44.59 -2.50 -21.70
CA LEU A 3 43.17 -2.66 -21.36
C LEU A 3 42.82 -4.06 -20.81
N MET A 4 43.36 -5.12 -21.41
CA MET A 4 43.15 -6.49 -20.90
C MET A 4 43.76 -6.68 -19.51
N LYS A 5 44.90 -6.06 -19.21
CA LYS A 5 45.55 -6.15 -17.90
C LYS A 5 44.77 -5.40 -16.83
N GLU A 6 44.19 -4.25 -17.17
CA GLU A 6 43.32 -3.49 -16.27
C GLU A 6 42.01 -4.21 -15.97
N ALA A 7 41.38 -4.80 -17.00
CA ALA A 7 40.20 -5.64 -16.82
C ALA A 7 40.47 -6.85 -15.92
N LEU A 8 41.61 -7.53 -16.10
CA LEU A 8 42.00 -8.64 -15.23
C LEU A 8 42.20 -8.20 -13.78
N ARG A 9 42.86 -7.05 -13.55
CA ARG A 9 43.06 -6.50 -12.20
C ARG A 9 41.73 -6.11 -11.54
N PHE A 10 40.79 -5.59 -12.32
CA PHE A 10 39.47 -5.24 -11.81
C PHE A 10 38.68 -6.49 -11.39
N ILE A 11 38.64 -7.53 -12.23
CA ILE A 11 37.95 -8.81 -11.93
C ILE A 11 38.59 -9.51 -10.73
N CYS A 12 39.92 -9.42 -10.57
CA CYS A 12 40.62 -9.96 -9.41
C CYS A 12 40.56 -9.05 -8.16
N SER A 13 39.93 -7.88 -8.24
CA SER A 13 39.84 -6.98 -7.09
C SER A 13 38.81 -7.50 -6.08
N SER A 14 39.11 -7.33 -4.79
CA SER A 14 38.17 -7.66 -3.70
C SER A 14 36.85 -6.89 -3.82
N ASN A 15 36.89 -5.67 -4.37
CA ASN A 15 35.68 -4.87 -4.61
C ASN A 15 34.76 -5.50 -5.66
N PHE A 16 35.31 -6.06 -6.75
CA PHE A 16 34.53 -6.73 -7.78
C PHE A 16 33.82 -7.97 -7.23
N TRP A 17 34.53 -8.84 -6.52
CA TRP A 17 33.90 -10.02 -5.89
C TRP A 17 32.87 -9.65 -4.82
N ARG A 18 33.10 -8.54 -4.10
CA ARG A 18 32.13 -8.02 -3.14
C ARG A 18 30.83 -7.56 -3.80
N MET A 19 30.90 -6.94 -4.96
CA MET A 19 29.72 -6.47 -5.68
C MET A 19 29.07 -7.57 -6.54
N ALA A 20 29.88 -8.40 -7.21
CA ALA A 20 29.39 -9.40 -8.15
C ALA A 20 28.86 -10.66 -7.45
N LEU A 21 29.53 -11.13 -6.39
CA LEU A 21 29.17 -12.39 -5.75
C LEU A 21 28.39 -12.17 -4.44
N PHE A 22 28.94 -11.41 -3.49
CA PHE A 22 28.31 -11.30 -2.17
C PHE A 22 26.94 -10.62 -2.21
N TRP A 23 26.74 -9.60 -3.05
CA TRP A 23 25.43 -8.96 -3.19
C TRP A 23 24.41 -9.87 -3.86
N ASN A 24 24.77 -10.59 -4.92
CA ASN A 24 23.87 -11.53 -5.57
C ASN A 24 23.50 -12.70 -4.65
N ILE A 25 24.46 -13.25 -3.90
CA ILE A 25 24.18 -14.29 -2.90
C ILE A 25 23.29 -13.73 -1.77
N ALA A 26 23.56 -12.52 -1.28
CA ALA A 26 22.73 -11.88 -0.25
C ALA A 26 21.29 -11.62 -0.75
N LEU A 27 21.14 -11.16 -1.99
CA LEU A 27 19.85 -10.97 -2.64
C LEU A 27 19.12 -12.31 -2.79
N LEU A 28 19.76 -13.33 -3.36
CA LEU A 28 19.18 -14.67 -3.50
C LEU A 28 18.79 -15.26 -2.15
N PHE A 29 19.63 -15.10 -1.13
CA PHE A 29 19.34 -15.54 0.23
C PHE A 29 18.15 -14.79 0.84
N SER A 30 18.05 -13.47 0.63
CA SER A 30 16.90 -12.67 1.06
C SER A 30 15.61 -13.10 0.35
N TYR A 31 15.64 -13.28 -0.97
CA TYR A 31 14.50 -13.79 -1.74
C TYR A 31 14.12 -15.21 -1.31
N PHE A 32 15.08 -16.06 -1.02
CA PHE A 32 14.84 -17.41 -0.52
C PHE A 32 14.20 -17.41 0.86
N GLN A 33 14.62 -16.52 1.77
CA GLN A 33 13.96 -16.32 3.06
C GLN A 33 12.52 -15.81 2.91
N LEU A 34 12.28 -14.85 2.01
CA LEU A 34 10.94 -14.36 1.71
C LEU A 34 10.05 -15.45 1.12
N LEU A 35 10.58 -16.26 0.20
CA LEU A 35 9.88 -17.39 -0.40
C LEU A 35 9.56 -18.45 0.64
N LYS A 36 10.52 -18.81 1.51
CA LYS A 36 10.29 -19.71 2.64
C LYS A 36 9.22 -19.19 3.59
N LYS A 37 9.22 -17.89 3.90
CA LYS A 37 8.17 -17.28 4.73
C LYS A 37 6.80 -17.25 4.02
N SER A 38 6.77 -17.17 2.70
CA SER A 38 5.52 -17.25 1.94
C SER A 38 4.96 -18.67 1.83
N ILE A 39 5.82 -19.69 1.76
CA ILE A 39 5.43 -21.10 1.57
C ILE A 39 5.23 -21.81 2.93
N PHE A 40 6.16 -21.61 3.85
CA PHE A 40 6.22 -22.28 5.16
C PHE A 40 5.99 -21.33 6.32
N GLY A 41 5.70 -20.05 6.06
CA GLY A 41 5.26 -19.14 7.10
C GLY A 41 3.94 -19.65 7.65
N SER A 42 4.01 -20.33 8.79
CA SER A 42 2.89 -20.47 9.71
C SER A 42 2.17 -19.13 9.76
N LYS A 43 0.81 -19.15 9.73
CA LYS A 43 -0.02 -17.95 9.98
C LYS A 43 0.71 -17.21 11.07
N SER A 44 1.36 -16.09 10.75
CA SER A 44 1.97 -15.27 11.77
C SER A 44 0.81 -15.00 12.69
N SER A 45 0.82 -15.63 13.87
CA SER A 45 -0.10 -15.31 14.93
C SER A 45 0.05 -13.83 15.00
N SER A 46 -0.96 -13.13 14.45
CA SER A 46 -1.07 -11.71 14.53
C SER A 46 -0.72 -11.48 15.97
N SER A 47 0.41 -10.80 16.27
CA SER A 47 0.57 -10.24 17.60
C SER A 47 -0.77 -9.58 17.79
N SER A 48 -1.60 -10.19 18.65
CA SER A 48 -2.93 -9.69 18.91
C SER A 48 -2.60 -8.23 19.13
N CYS A 49 -3.10 -7.36 18.24
CA CYS A 49 -3.30 -6.00 18.68
C CYS A 49 -4.07 -6.27 19.95
N SER A 50 -3.40 -6.02 21.09
CA SER A 50 -4.00 -6.14 22.40
C SER A 50 -5.37 -5.56 22.17
N LYS A 51 -6.45 -6.25 22.58
CA LYS A 51 -7.75 -5.61 22.63
C LYS A 51 -7.54 -4.39 23.51
N SER A 52 -7.16 -3.28 22.89
CA SER A 52 -6.95 -2.03 23.53
C SER A 52 -8.36 -1.67 23.91
N ASN A 53 -8.54 -1.25 25.15
CA ASN A 53 -9.81 -0.72 25.63
C ASN A 53 -10.14 0.62 24.94
N HIS A 54 -9.79 0.78 23.66
CA HIS A 54 -10.22 1.89 22.84
C HIS A 54 -11.68 1.65 22.52
N SER A 55 -12.52 2.55 23.00
CA SER A 55 -13.97 2.57 22.79
C SER A 55 -14.38 2.72 21.31
N HIS A 56 -13.44 2.95 20.38
CA HIS A 56 -13.73 3.22 18.97
C HIS A 56 -12.83 2.42 18.02
N THR A 57 -13.41 1.99 16.90
CA THR A 57 -12.73 1.34 15.78
C THR A 57 -11.75 2.32 15.11
N PRO A 58 -10.46 1.97 14.92
CA PRO A 58 -9.52 2.85 14.24
C PRO A 58 -9.82 2.96 12.74
N ILE A 59 -9.71 4.16 12.19
CA ILE A 59 -9.98 4.48 10.80
C ILE A 59 -8.68 4.49 9.99
N CYS A 60 -8.72 3.82 8.84
CA CYS A 60 -7.67 3.88 7.84
C CYS A 60 -8.22 4.38 6.50
N VAL A 61 -7.59 5.40 5.92
CA VAL A 61 -7.84 5.88 4.57
C VAL A 61 -6.81 5.28 3.62
N ILE A 62 -7.27 4.70 2.51
CA ILE A 62 -6.41 4.10 1.49
C ILE A 62 -6.76 4.70 0.13
N THR A 63 -5.78 5.33 -0.50
CA THR A 63 -5.92 5.80 -1.87
C THR A 63 -5.57 4.70 -2.87
N GLY A 64 -6.23 4.67 -4.04
CA GLY A 64 -5.96 3.62 -5.03
C GLY A 64 -6.46 2.24 -4.63
N ALA A 65 -7.44 2.14 -3.72
CA ALA A 65 -7.82 0.90 -3.04
C ALA A 65 -8.57 -0.13 -3.90
N THR A 66 -8.86 0.14 -5.17
CA THR A 66 -9.69 -0.73 -6.02
C THR A 66 -8.94 -1.84 -6.75
N SER A 67 -7.61 -1.85 -6.71
CA SER A 67 -6.79 -2.85 -7.41
C SER A 67 -5.46 -3.12 -6.70
N GLY A 68 -4.76 -4.19 -7.11
CA GLY A 68 -3.38 -4.48 -6.72
C GLY A 68 -3.14 -4.44 -5.21
N LEU A 69 -2.02 -3.82 -4.82
CA LEU A 69 -1.61 -3.68 -3.42
C LEU A 69 -2.60 -2.87 -2.59
N GLY A 70 -3.26 -1.86 -3.15
CA GLY A 70 -4.29 -1.08 -2.47
C GLY A 70 -5.46 -1.94 -2.01
N LYS A 71 -5.98 -2.79 -2.91
CA LYS A 71 -7.07 -3.72 -2.59
C LYS A 71 -6.64 -4.77 -1.57
N ALA A 72 -5.44 -5.32 -1.72
CA ALA A 72 -4.89 -6.29 -0.77
C ALA A 72 -4.71 -5.67 0.63
N THR A 73 -4.25 -4.41 0.68
CA THR A 73 -4.08 -3.65 1.93
C THR A 73 -5.42 -3.36 2.58
N ALA A 74 -6.43 -2.95 1.81
CA ALA A 74 -7.79 -2.72 2.31
C ALA A 74 -8.37 -3.99 2.94
N PHE A 75 -8.22 -5.13 2.27
CA PHE A 75 -8.64 -6.42 2.81
C PHE A 75 -7.87 -6.78 4.10
N ALA A 76 -6.55 -6.68 4.10
CA ALA A 76 -5.72 -7.02 5.26
C ALA A 76 -6.02 -6.14 6.48
N LEU A 77 -6.24 -4.83 6.30
CA LEU A 77 -6.58 -3.91 7.38
C LEU A 77 -8.00 -4.12 7.88
N SER A 78 -8.96 -4.44 7.01
CA SER A 78 -10.32 -4.82 7.44
C SER A 78 -10.31 -6.04 8.37
N ARG A 79 -9.41 -7.01 8.12
CA ARG A 79 -9.21 -8.19 8.99
C ARG A 79 -8.52 -7.87 10.31
N LYS A 80 -7.83 -6.73 10.39
CA LYS A 80 -7.17 -6.24 11.61
C LYS A 80 -8.10 -5.33 12.45
N GLY A 81 -9.37 -5.20 12.07
CA GLY A 81 -10.36 -4.42 12.82
C GLY A 81 -10.32 -2.92 12.54
N PHE A 82 -9.74 -2.49 11.40
CA PHE A 82 -9.86 -1.11 10.97
C PHE A 82 -11.20 -0.87 10.26
N TYR A 83 -11.76 0.31 10.46
CA TYR A 83 -12.74 0.88 9.53
C TYR A 83 -11.97 1.40 8.32
N VAL A 84 -12.14 0.76 7.16
CA VAL A 84 -11.36 1.09 5.96
C VAL A 84 -12.15 2.02 5.04
N VAL A 85 -11.57 3.18 4.77
CA VAL A 85 -12.06 4.18 3.83
C VAL A 85 -11.30 4.02 2.51
N LEU A 86 -12.02 3.72 1.42
CA LEU A 86 -11.47 3.51 0.08
C LEU A 86 -11.63 4.78 -0.75
N GLY A 87 -10.52 5.35 -1.22
CA GLY A 87 -10.49 6.48 -2.14
C GLY A 87 -10.04 6.08 -3.56
N ARG A 88 -10.91 6.23 -4.57
CA ARG A 88 -10.62 6.06 -6.01
C ARG A 88 -11.75 6.70 -6.86
N SER A 89 -11.58 6.84 -8.18
CA SER A 89 -12.66 7.11 -9.13
C SER A 89 -13.76 6.03 -9.12
N SER A 90 -15.01 6.47 -9.31
CA SER A 90 -16.25 5.74 -8.99
C SER A 90 -16.41 4.33 -9.57
N HIS A 91 -15.96 4.07 -10.80
CA HIS A 91 -16.37 2.89 -11.56
C HIS A 91 -15.98 1.52 -10.92
N LEU A 92 -14.99 1.48 -10.01
CA LEU A 92 -14.50 0.22 -9.42
C LEU A 92 -14.72 0.10 -7.91
N LEU A 93 -15.28 1.12 -7.27
CA LEU A 93 -15.44 1.14 -5.80
C LEU A 93 -16.46 0.11 -5.33
N SER A 94 -17.64 0.04 -5.96
CA SER A 94 -18.70 -0.89 -5.59
C SER A 94 -18.26 -2.35 -5.68
N LYS A 95 -17.61 -2.73 -6.79
CA LYS A 95 -17.06 -4.08 -6.98
C LYS A 95 -16.03 -4.42 -5.89
N THR A 96 -15.15 -3.48 -5.57
CA THR A 96 -14.11 -3.69 -4.55
C THR A 96 -14.71 -3.88 -3.17
N LEU A 97 -15.70 -3.06 -2.79
CA LEU A 97 -16.44 -3.22 -1.54
C LEU A 97 -17.07 -4.61 -1.44
N SER A 98 -17.79 -5.04 -2.48
CA SER A 98 -18.44 -6.35 -2.51
C SER A 98 -17.43 -7.50 -2.44
N ASP A 99 -16.30 -7.39 -3.14
CA ASP A 99 -15.26 -8.41 -3.10
C ASP A 99 -14.59 -8.54 -1.72
N ILE A 100 -14.39 -7.43 -1.02
CA ILE A 100 -13.83 -7.43 0.35
C ILE A 100 -14.87 -7.99 1.31
N LYS A 101 -16.13 -7.54 1.25
CA LYS A 101 -17.21 -8.05 2.11
C LYS A 101 -17.47 -9.53 1.92
N ARG A 102 -17.39 -10.04 0.69
CA ARG A 102 -17.51 -11.49 0.41
C ARG A 102 -16.43 -12.32 1.12
N GLN A 103 -15.24 -11.76 1.32
CA GLN A 103 -14.13 -12.44 1.99
C GLN A 103 -14.05 -12.13 3.49
N ASN A 104 -14.69 -11.05 3.94
CA ASN A 104 -14.76 -10.61 5.33
C ASN A 104 -16.12 -9.92 5.55
N GLU A 105 -17.12 -10.70 5.96
CA GLU A 105 -18.51 -10.22 6.12
C GLU A 105 -18.62 -9.09 7.16
N ASN A 106 -17.76 -9.12 8.18
CA ASN A 106 -17.68 -8.12 9.24
C ASN A 106 -16.84 -6.89 8.86
N ALA A 107 -16.37 -6.78 7.62
CA ALA A 107 -15.57 -5.64 7.17
C ALA A 107 -16.38 -4.34 7.22
N GLN A 108 -15.91 -3.39 8.03
CA GLN A 108 -16.41 -2.02 8.06
C GLN A 108 -15.70 -1.21 6.99
N LEU A 109 -16.44 -0.83 5.95
CA LEU A 109 -15.90 -0.18 4.76
C LEU A 109 -16.76 1.03 4.38
N LYS A 110 -16.11 2.11 3.97
CA LYS A 110 -16.75 3.28 3.34
C LYS A 110 -15.98 3.61 2.06
N ALA A 111 -16.67 3.95 1.00
CA ALA A 111 -16.05 4.40 -0.23
C ALA A 111 -16.36 5.88 -0.44
N PHE A 112 -15.35 6.63 -0.87
CA PHE A 112 -15.52 7.97 -1.39
C PHE A 112 -14.88 8.06 -2.77
N GLU A 113 -15.55 8.77 -3.66
CA GLU A 113 -14.96 9.12 -4.94
C GLU A 113 -13.87 10.17 -4.73
N VAL A 114 -12.68 9.88 -5.24
CA VAL A 114 -11.56 10.84 -5.24
C VAL A 114 -10.67 10.58 -6.45
N ASP A 115 -10.35 11.65 -7.14
CA ASP A 115 -9.30 11.73 -8.15
C ASP A 115 -8.13 12.53 -7.57
N ILE A 116 -7.00 11.86 -7.38
CA ILE A 116 -5.82 12.48 -6.76
C ILE A 116 -5.07 13.38 -7.75
N SER A 117 -5.38 13.29 -9.04
CA SER A 117 -4.86 14.20 -10.06
C SER A 117 -5.60 15.55 -10.11
N SER A 118 -6.58 15.78 -9.21
CA SER A 118 -7.31 17.05 -9.12
C SER A 118 -7.40 17.53 -7.69
N PHE A 119 -6.87 18.71 -7.39
CA PHE A 119 -6.96 19.30 -6.05
C PHE A 119 -8.41 19.56 -5.64
N GLN A 120 -9.26 19.98 -6.59
CA GLN A 120 -10.68 20.15 -6.32
C GLN A 120 -11.33 18.85 -5.86
N SER A 121 -10.99 17.72 -6.48
CA SER A 121 -11.50 16.41 -6.06
C SER A 121 -10.99 16.01 -4.68
N VAL A 122 -9.70 16.25 -4.39
CA VAL A 122 -9.11 16.01 -3.06
C VAL A 122 -9.79 16.85 -1.97
N PHE A 123 -10.08 18.14 -2.22
CA PHE A 123 -10.80 18.97 -1.26
C PHE A 123 -12.24 18.52 -1.04
N LYS A 124 -12.95 18.11 -2.10
CA LYS A 124 -14.30 17.52 -1.97
C LYS A 124 -14.27 16.23 -1.15
N PHE A 125 -13.28 15.37 -1.39
CA PHE A 125 -13.07 14.15 -0.61
C PHE A 125 -12.83 14.47 0.86
N ARG A 126 -11.92 15.41 1.15
CA ARG A 126 -11.62 15.86 2.51
C ARG A 126 -12.87 16.31 3.24
N ASN A 127 -13.64 17.23 2.65
CA ASN A 127 -14.85 17.76 3.27
C ASN A 127 -15.89 16.65 3.51
N SER A 128 -16.05 15.74 2.55
CA SER A 128 -16.97 14.60 2.68
C SER A 128 -16.54 13.62 3.77
N LEU A 129 -15.22 13.41 3.92
CA LEU A 129 -14.66 12.58 4.97
C LEU A 129 -14.83 13.23 6.33
N GLU A 130 -14.49 14.52 6.48
CA GLU A 130 -14.67 15.28 7.72
C GLU A 130 -16.13 15.26 8.17
N GLN A 131 -17.06 15.54 7.25
CA GLN A 131 -18.49 15.49 7.57
C GLN A 131 -18.93 14.08 8.02
N TRP A 132 -18.51 13.04 7.30
CA TRP A 132 -18.85 11.67 7.66
C TRP A 132 -18.28 11.26 9.03
N LEU A 133 -17.08 11.73 9.37
CA LEU A 133 -16.47 11.49 10.69
C LEU A 133 -17.26 12.15 11.82
N LEU A 134 -17.76 13.37 11.59
CA LEU A 134 -18.60 14.09 12.56
C LEU A 134 -19.96 13.39 12.77
N ASP A 135 -20.56 12.87 11.70
CA ASP A 135 -21.90 12.27 11.76
C ASP A 135 -21.92 10.85 12.37
N SER A 136 -20.77 10.17 12.47
CA SER A 136 -20.73 8.72 12.72
C SER A 136 -20.22 8.32 14.11
N ASP A 137 -20.11 9.24 15.07
CA ASP A 137 -19.55 9.02 16.42
C ASP A 137 -18.18 8.30 16.43
N PHE A 138 -17.42 8.40 15.32
CA PHE A 138 -16.07 7.86 15.25
C PHE A 138 -15.09 8.77 15.98
N HIS A 139 -13.94 8.21 16.34
CA HIS A 139 -12.80 9.01 16.79
C HIS A 139 -12.55 10.10 15.76
N SER A 140 -12.43 11.36 16.19
CA SER A 140 -12.41 12.55 15.32
C SER A 140 -11.16 12.67 14.43
N SER A 141 -10.41 11.59 14.24
CA SER A 141 -9.14 11.57 13.51
C SER A 141 -8.98 10.29 12.70
N VAL A 142 -8.20 10.37 11.62
CA VAL A 142 -7.73 9.23 10.85
C VAL A 142 -6.44 8.70 11.52
N GLN A 143 -6.39 7.41 11.85
CA GLN A 143 -5.21 6.82 12.49
C GLN A 143 -4.15 6.36 11.49
N LEU A 144 -4.57 6.05 10.25
CA LEU A 144 -3.67 5.58 9.21
C LEU A 144 -4.08 6.11 7.83
N LEU A 145 -3.15 6.76 7.13
CA LEU A 145 -3.29 7.13 5.73
C LEU A 145 -2.31 6.31 4.89
N VAL A 146 -2.83 5.56 3.92
CA VAL A 146 -2.05 4.80 2.95
C VAL A 146 -2.13 5.48 1.59
N ASN A 147 -1.06 6.21 1.26
CA ASN A 147 -0.87 6.83 -0.05
C ASN A 147 -0.41 5.77 -1.07
N ASN A 148 -1.36 5.02 -1.61
CA ASN A 148 -1.08 3.92 -2.54
C ASN A 148 -1.49 4.22 -3.99
N ALA A 149 -2.32 5.24 -4.25
CA ALA A 149 -2.65 5.62 -5.62
C ALA A 149 -1.37 5.98 -6.41
N GLY A 150 -1.25 5.40 -7.59
CA GLY A 150 -0.16 5.65 -8.51
C GLY A 150 -0.54 5.22 -9.92
N ILE A 151 0.08 5.85 -10.91
CA ILE A 151 -0.04 5.52 -12.32
C ILE A 151 1.35 5.34 -12.92
N LEU A 152 1.47 4.45 -13.90
CA LEU A 152 2.62 4.43 -14.78
C LEU A 152 2.27 5.30 -16.00
N ALA A 153 2.73 6.54 -16.00
CA ALA A 153 2.54 7.45 -17.12
C ALA A 153 3.58 7.14 -18.20
N THR A 154 3.15 6.72 -19.39
CA THR A 154 4.01 6.50 -20.57
C THR A 154 4.11 7.73 -21.46
N SER A 155 3.37 8.79 -21.13
CA SER A 155 3.36 10.10 -21.77
C SER A 155 3.12 11.16 -20.69
N SER A 156 3.55 12.40 -20.91
CA SER A 156 3.21 13.49 -20.00
C SER A 156 1.69 13.64 -19.89
N ARG A 157 1.22 13.83 -18.66
CA ARG A 157 -0.20 13.93 -18.31
C ARG A 157 -0.34 14.96 -17.19
N PRO A 158 -0.17 16.26 -17.51
CA PRO A 158 -0.27 17.28 -16.49
C PRO A 158 -1.66 17.27 -15.86
N THR A 159 -1.72 17.53 -14.57
CA THR A 159 -2.97 17.75 -13.84
C THR A 159 -3.66 19.01 -14.35
N ILE A 160 -4.93 19.20 -13.95
CA ILE A 160 -5.71 20.40 -14.30
C ILE A 160 -5.00 21.68 -13.82
N GLU A 161 -4.24 21.56 -12.75
CA GLU A 161 -3.45 22.63 -12.14
C GLU A 161 -2.06 22.81 -12.79
N GLY A 162 -1.69 21.97 -13.77
CA GLY A 162 -0.45 22.09 -14.55
C GLY A 162 0.77 21.39 -13.95
N PHE A 163 0.58 20.47 -13.01
CA PHE A 163 1.67 19.65 -12.43
C PHE A 163 1.84 18.33 -13.18
N ASP A 164 3.07 17.82 -13.32
CA ASP A 164 3.36 16.51 -13.97
C ASP A 164 3.22 15.33 -13.00
#